data_AF-L5JR95-F1
#
_entry.id   AF-L5JR95-F1
#
_cell.length_a   1.000
_cell.length_b   1.000
_cell.length_c   1.000
_cell.angle_alpha   90.00
_cell.angle_beta   90.00
_cell.angle_gamma   90.00
#
_symmetry.space_group_name_H-M   'P 1'
#
loop_
_entity.id
_entity.type
_entity.pdbx_description
1 polymer ?
#
loop_
_entity_poly.entity_id
_entity_poly.type
_entity_poly.pdbx_seq_one_letter_code
_entity_poly.pdbx_strand_id
1 'polypeptide(L)' 'GEGTPHVTGFFEVMVAGKLVHSKKRGDGYVDTESKFLKLVAAIKAALAQG' A
#
# COMPACT_ATOMS: atom_id res chain seq x y z
N GLY A 1 -1.57 12.68 5.34
CA GLY A 1 -1.08 11.43 5.96
C GLY A 1 -0.58 11.79 7.33
N GLU A 2 -1.07 11.13 8.37
CA GLU A 2 -0.61 11.38 9.74
C GLU A 2 0.77 10.76 9.93
N GLY A 3 1.77 11.60 10.19
CA GLY A 3 3.15 11.15 10.42
C GLY A 3 3.32 10.73 11.88
N THR A 4 3.80 9.52 12.12
CA THR A 4 4.20 9.06 13.46
C THR A 4 5.47 9.79 13.92
N PRO A 5 5.51 10.41 15.11
CA PRO A 5 6.62 11.31 15.52
C PRO A 5 8.00 10.66 15.61
N HIS A 6 8.07 9.34 15.80
CA HIS A 6 9.32 8.61 16.05
C HIS A 6 9.71 7.61 14.94
N VAL A 7 8.90 7.50 13.87
CA VAL A 7 9.25 6.63 12.76
C VAL A 7 9.20 7.37 11.44
N THR A 8 10.37 7.63 10.89
CA THR A 8 10.51 8.19 9.56
C THR A 8 10.57 7.05 8.54
N GLY A 9 9.82 7.17 7.45
CA GLY A 9 10.00 6.31 6.27
C GLY A 9 9.16 5.03 6.17
N PHE A 10 8.13 4.82 7.01
CA PHE A 10 7.14 3.77 6.79
C PHE A 10 6.03 4.24 5.85
N PHE A 11 5.63 3.35 4.95
CA PHE A 11 4.46 3.49 4.09
C PHE A 11 3.86 2.11 3.91
N GLU A 12 2.69 1.88 4.50
CA GLU A 12 1.97 0.62 4.43
C GLU A 12 0.57 0.88 3.87
N VAL A 13 0.17 0.05 2.91
CA VAL A 13 -1.15 0.11 2.30
C VAL A 13 -1.90 -1.16 2.65
N MET A 14 -3.09 -0.99 3.21
CA MET A 14 -4.02 -2.08 3.49
C MET A 14 -5.29 -1.91 2.66
N VAL A 15 -5.82 -3.02 2.15
CA VAL A 15 -7.10 -3.08 1.43
C VAL A 15 -7.92 -4.21 2.05
N ALA A 16 -9.11 -3.90 2.55
CA ALA A 16 -9.99 -4.86 3.25
C ALA A 16 -9.26 -5.65 4.36
N GLY A 17 -8.41 -4.98 5.13
CA GLY A 17 -7.61 -5.61 6.22
C GLY A 17 -6.38 -6.40 5.77
N LYS A 18 -6.13 -6.54 4.45
CA LYS A 18 -4.96 -7.21 3.91
C LYS A 18 -3.86 -6.21 3.58
N LEU A 19 -2.63 -6.47 4.03
CA LEU A 19 -1.44 -5.70 3.64
C LEU A 19 -1.10 -5.95 2.16
N VAL A 20 -1.10 -4.89 1.34
CA VAL A 20 -0.87 -4.98 -0.11
C VAL A 20 0.45 -4.32 -0.57
N HIS A 21 0.98 -3.40 0.23
CA HIS A 21 2.28 -2.77 0.02
C HIS A 21 2.89 -2.38 1.37
N SER A 22 4.19 -2.60 1.55
CA SER A 22 4.91 -2.16 2.74
C SER A 22 6.33 -1.75 2.37
N LYS A 23 6.61 -0.45 2.50
CA LYS A 23 7.95 0.09 2.40
C LYS A 23 8.88 -0.52 3.48
N LYS A 24 8.33 -0.83 4.65
CA LYS A 24 9.07 -1.49 5.74
C LYS A 24 9.52 -2.90 5.36
N ARG A 25 8.73 -3.61 4.55
CA ARG A 25 9.05 -4.97 4.06
C ARG A 25 9.83 -4.97 2.74
N GLY A 26 10.30 -3.82 2.27
CA GLY A 26 11.15 -3.72 1.09
C GLY A 26 10.43 -3.37 -0.22
N ASP A 27 9.13 -3.12 -0.22
CA ASP A 27 8.42 -2.73 -1.46
C ASP A 27 8.81 -1.32 -1.96
N GLY A 28 9.52 -0.55 -1.13
CA GLY A 28 9.94 0.83 -1.43
C GLY A 28 8.75 1.79 -1.53
N TYR A 29 8.93 2.91 -2.21
CA TYR A 29 7.83 3.80 -2.57
C TYR A 29 7.05 3.25 -3.76
N VAL A 30 5.82 3.74 -3.94
CA VAL A 30 4.97 3.46 -5.13
C VAL A 30 5.37 4.45 -6.23
N ASP A 31 6.57 4.26 -6.76
CA ASP A 31 7.26 5.18 -7.68
C ASP A 31 7.35 4.67 -9.12
N THR A 32 6.74 3.52 -9.38
CA THR A 32 6.65 2.93 -10.72
C THR A 32 5.19 2.61 -11.02
N GLU A 33 4.86 2.64 -12.32
CA GLU A 33 3.53 2.29 -12.79
C GLU A 33 3.13 0.86 -12.35
N SER A 34 4.06 -0.10 -12.38
CA SER A 34 3.81 -1.47 -11.94
C SER A 34 3.37 -1.54 -10.47
N LYS A 35 4.06 -0.81 -9.58
CA LYS A 35 3.68 -0.76 -8.15
C LYS A 35 2.33 -0.07 -7.96
N PHE A 36 2.02 0.97 -8.74
CA PHE A 36 0.73 1.64 -8.70
C PHE A 36 -0.41 0.73 -9.18
N LEU A 37 -0.22 0.06 -10.32
CA LEU A 37 -1.22 -0.87 -10.88
C LEU A 37 -1.50 -2.05 -9.95
N LYS A 38 -0.49 -2.54 -9.21
CA LYS A 38 -0.68 -3.56 -8.16
C LYS A 38 -1.69 -3.11 -7.10
N LEU A 39 -1.61 -1.85 -6.64
CA LEU A 39 -2.56 -1.29 -5.67
C LEU A 39 -3.95 -1.15 -6.27
N VAL A 40 -4.04 -0.60 -7.49
CA VAL A 40 -5.31 -0.45 -8.20
C VAL A 40 -6.02 -1.81 -8.37
N ALA A 41 -5.28 -2.84 -8.77
CA ALA A 41 -5.84 -4.20 -8.93
C ALA A 41 -6.35 -4.76 -7.59
N ALA A 42 -5.60 -4.59 -6.50
CA ALA A 42 -6.03 -5.03 -5.18
C ALA A 42 -7.30 -4.32 -4.70
N ILE A 43 -7.40 -3.01 -4.92
CA ILE A 43 -8.60 -2.22 -4.59
C ILE A 43 -9.79 -2.67 -5.42
N LYS A 44 -9.64 -2.78 -6.75
CA LYS A 44 -10.73 -3.26 -7.64
C LYS A 44 -11.22 -4.64 -7.24
N ALA A 45 -10.31 -5.55 -6.92
CA ALA A 45 -10.66 -6.90 -6.48
C ALA A 45 -11.43 -6.89 -5.15
N ALA A 46 -11.08 -6.01 -4.21
CA ALA A 46 -11.81 -5.87 -2.95
C ALA A 46 -13.19 -5.24 -3.13
N LEU A 47 -13.33 -4.25 -4.01
CA LEU A 47 -14.61 -3.61 -4.32
C LEU A 47 -15.58 -4.52 -5.07
N ALA A 48 -15.07 -5.47 -5.87
CA ALA A 48 -15.90 -6.46 -6.56
C ALA A 48 -16.42 -7.59 -5.64
N GLN A 49 -15.91 -7.69 -4.41
CA GLN A 49 -16.29 -8.70 -3.42
C GLN A 49 -17.34 -8.20 -2.42
N GLY A 50 -17.72 -6.92 -2.48
CA GLY A 50 -18.79 -6.31 -1.69
C GLY A 50 -19.99 -5.96 -2.56
#